data_AF-A0A3D5SF16-F1
#
_entry.id   AF-A0A3D5SF16-F1
#
_cell.length_a   1.000
_cell.length_b   1.000
_cell.length_c   1.000
_cell.angle_alpha   90.00
_cell.angle_beta   90.00
_cell.angle_gamma   90.00
#
_symmetry.space_group_name_H-M   'P 1'
#
loop_
_entity.id
_entity.type
_entity.pdbx_description
1 polymer ?
#
loop_
_entity_poly.entity_id
_entity_poly.type
_entity_poly.pdbx_seq_one_letter_code
_entity_poly.pdbx_strand_id
1 'polypeptide(L)' 'NIEEIKARGGPVIALTTERNNALNKLADDVIFLPKTLEMLTPILAVVPLQLLAYHCAILKNRDVDKPRNLAKSVT' A
#
# COMPACT_ATOMS: atom_id res chain seq x y z
N ASN A 1 0.49 -16.73 -1.79
CA ASN A 1 -0.92 -17.16 -1.87
C ASN A 1 -1.88 -15.98 -1.99
N ILE A 2 -2.03 -15.42 -3.19
CA ILE A 2 -3.12 -14.46 -3.46
C ILE A 2 -4.45 -15.22 -3.57
N GLU A 3 -4.41 -16.42 -4.18
CA GLU A 3 -5.59 -17.28 -4.34
C GLU A 3 -6.22 -17.70 -3.00
N GLU A 4 -5.43 -18.00 -1.95
CA GLU A 4 -6.00 -18.33 -0.63
C GLU A 4 -6.66 -17.12 0.05
N ILE A 5 -6.10 -15.92 -0.11
CA ILE A 5 -6.69 -14.68 0.42
C ILE A 5 -8.03 -14.44 -0.26
N LYS A 6 -8.08 -14.61 -1.59
CA LYS A 6 -9.30 -14.50 -2.38
C LYS A 6 -10.32 -15.58 -2.04
N ALA A 7 -9.89 -16.82 -1.82
CA ALA A 7 -10.77 -17.91 -1.38
C ALA A 7 -11.45 -17.62 -0.03
N ARG A 8 -10.85 -16.76 0.80
CA ARG A 8 -11.41 -16.29 2.08
C ARG A 8 -12.15 -14.96 1.96
N GLY A 9 -12.33 -14.43 0.75
CA GLY A 9 -12.98 -13.14 0.51
C GLY A 9 -12.15 -11.92 0.94
N GLY A 10 -10.85 -12.09 1.16
CA GLY A 10 -9.96 -10.97 1.50
C GLY A 10 -9.73 -10.07 0.28
N PRO A 11 -9.87 -8.74 0.42
CA PRO A 11 -9.56 -7.80 -0.66
C PRO A 11 -8.05 -7.75 -0.90
N VAL A 12 -7.65 -7.61 -2.16
CA VAL A 12 -6.24 -7.56 -2.59
C VAL A 12 -5.98 -6.28 -3.37
N ILE A 13 -5.09 -5.44 -2.87
CA ILE A 13 -4.57 -4.27 -3.58
C ILE A 13 -3.15 -4.59 -4.06
N ALA A 14 -2.92 -4.55 -5.37
CA ALA A 14 -1.61 -4.81 -5.96
C ALA A 14 -0.85 -3.51 -6.23
N LEU A 15 0.44 -3.48 -5.90
CA LEU A 15 1.38 -2.45 -6.34
C LEU A 15 2.30 -3.05 -7.40
N THR A 16 2.35 -2.46 -8.60
CA THR A 16 3.15 -3.00 -9.71
C THR A 16 3.59 -1.90 -10.66
N THR A 17 4.74 -2.08 -11.30
CA THR A 17 5.20 -1.24 -12.42
C THR A 17 4.67 -1.75 -13.76
N GLU A 18 4.23 -3.00 -13.83
CA GLU A 18 3.83 -3.67 -15.07
C GLU A 18 2.33 -3.86 -15.15
N ARG A 19 1.78 -3.55 -16.33
CA ARG A 19 0.41 -3.93 -16.70
C ARG A 19 0.41 -5.39 -17.13
N ASN A 20 0.09 -6.28 -16.20
CA ASN A 20 -0.07 -7.71 -16.48
C ASN A 20 -1.56 -8.09 -16.38
N ASN A 21 -2.08 -8.68 -17.46
CA ASN A 21 -3.47 -9.15 -17.52
C ASN A 21 -3.81 -10.22 -16.46
N ALA A 22 -2.83 -10.98 -15.99
CA ALA A 22 -3.03 -11.97 -14.91
C ALA A 22 -3.24 -11.30 -13.55
N LEU A 23 -2.50 -10.22 -13.25
CA LEU A 23 -2.67 -9.44 -12.02
C LEU A 23 -4.04 -8.77 -11.95
N ASN A 24 -4.55 -8.28 -13.09
CA ASN A 24 -5.89 -7.70 -13.19
C ASN A 24 -7.02 -8.69 -12.86
N LYS A 25 -6.77 -10.00 -12.93
CA LYS A 25 -7.77 -11.03 -12.55
C LYS A 25 -7.70 -11.42 -11.07
N LEU A 26 -6.58 -11.16 -10.41
CA LEU A 26 -6.29 -11.63 -9.05
C LEU A 26 -6.41 -10.52 -8.01
N ALA A 27 -6.11 -9.27 -8.38
CA ALA A 27 -6.24 -8.10 -7.52
C ALA A 27 -7.61 -7.43 -7.70
N ASP A 28 -8.15 -6.90 -6.61
CA ASP A 28 -9.36 -6.09 -6.61
C ASP A 28 -9.06 -4.65 -7.06
N ASP A 29 -7.91 -4.12 -6.64
CA ASP A 29 -7.41 -2.81 -7.03
C ASP A 29 -5.93 -2.88 -7.41
N VAL A 30 -5.51 -2.01 -8.34
CA VAL A 30 -4.11 -1.95 -8.80
C VAL A 30 -3.60 -0.52 -8.78
N ILE A 31 -2.48 -0.30 -8.08
CA ILE A 31 -1.74 0.96 -8.07
C ILE A 31 -0.51 0.77 -8.96
N PHE A 32 -0.47 1.52 -10.07
CA PHE A 32 0.65 1.48 -11.00
C PHE A 32 1.76 2.45 -10.58
N LEU A 33 2.96 1.89 -10.38
CA LEU A 33 4.16 2.67 -10.15
C LEU A 33 4.82 3.04 -11.49
N PRO A 34 5.32 4.28 -11.65
CA PRO A 34 6.13 4.59 -12.82
C PRO A 34 7.41 3.75 -12.83
N LYS A 35 7.90 3.43 -14.04
CA LYS A 35 9.19 2.74 -14.19
C LYS A 35 10.31 3.62 -13.66
N THR A 36 11.20 3.01 -12.89
CA THR A 36 12.40 3.64 -12.33
C THR A 36 13.55 2.63 -12.31
N LEU A 37 14.73 3.05 -11.88
CA LEU A 37 15.84 2.14 -11.63
C LEU A 37 15.43 1.11 -10.58
N GLU A 38 15.82 -0.15 -10.77
CA GLU A 38 15.43 -1.25 -9.86
C GLU A 38 15.75 -0.92 -8.39
N MET A 39 16.92 -0.32 -8.15
CA MET A 39 17.37 0.12 -6.82
C MET A 39 16.47 1.20 -6.19
N LEU A 40 15.75 1.98 -7.00
CA LEU A 40 14.85 3.05 -6.55
C LEU A 40 13.39 2.59 -6.41
N THR A 41 13.04 1.42 -6.97
CA THR A 41 11.68 0.86 -6.86
C THR A 41 11.18 0.78 -5.41
N PRO A 42 11.99 0.33 -4.41
CA PRO A 42 11.54 0.29 -3.02
C PRO A 42 11.15 1.67 -2.49
N ILE A 43 11.93 2.71 -2.79
CA ILE A 43 11.66 4.08 -2.33
C ILE A 43 10.33 4.58 -2.89
N LEU A 44 10.13 4.39 -4.19
CA LEU A 44 8.92 4.82 -4.87
C LEU A 44 7.68 4.05 -4.39
N ALA A 45 7.82 2.75 -4.09
CA ALA A 45 6.74 1.93 -3.58
C ALA A 45 6.25 2.36 -2.17
N VAL A 46 7.08 3.02 -1.37
CA VAL A 46 6.68 3.52 -0.04
C VAL A 46 5.67 4.68 -0.13
N VAL A 47 5.76 5.52 -1.17
CA VAL A 47 4.90 6.71 -1.32
C VAL A 47 3.40 6.38 -1.29
N PRO A 48 2.86 5.46 -2.13
CA PRO A 48 1.44 5.11 -2.07
C PRO A 48 1.06 4.43 -0.75
N LEU A 49 1.97 3.69 -0.10
CA LEU A 49 1.71 3.07 1.19
C LEU A 49 1.60 4.12 2.32
N GLN A 50 2.41 5.16 2.29
CA GLN A 50 2.30 6.31 3.19
C GLN A 50 0.98 7.06 2.98
N LEU A 51 0.58 7.29 1.72
CA LEU A 51 -0.71 7.91 1.39
C LEU A 51 -1.89 7.06 1.83
N LEU A 52 -1.83 5.73 1.65
CA LEU A 52 -2.84 4.80 2.12
C LEU A 52 -3.01 4.89 3.64
N ALA A 53 -1.90 4.87 4.40
CA ALA A 53 -1.92 5.01 5.84
C ALA A 53 -2.50 6.36 6.29
N TYR A 54 -2.10 7.46 5.63
CA TYR A 54 -2.61 8.80 5.87
C TYR A 54 -4.13 8.87 5.67
N HIS A 55 -4.63 8.46 4.51
CA HIS A 55 -6.06 8.52 4.21
C HIS A 55 -6.88 7.58 5.12
N CYS A 56 -6.35 6.40 5.46
CA CYS A 56 -6.98 5.52 6.43
C CYS A 56 -7.09 6.17 7.82
N ALA A 57 -6.06 6.90 8.26
CA ALA A 57 -6.08 7.61 9.54
C ALA A 57 -7.11 8.74 9.54
N ILE A 58 -7.17 9.54 8.48
CA ILE A 58 -8.18 10.60 8.30
C ILE A 58 -9.59 10.00 8.31
N LEU A 59 -9.86 8.96 7.52
CA LEU A 59 -11.16 8.29 7.46
C LEU A 59 -11.57 7.67 8.82
N LYS A 60 -10.59 7.27 9.63
CA LYS A 60 -10.81 6.73 10.99
C LYS A 60 -10.79 7.81 12.08
N ASN A 61 -10.76 9.10 11.73
CA ASN A 61 -10.67 10.22 12.67
C ASN A 61 -9.51 10.04 13.68
N ARG A 62 -8.32 9.70 13.20
CA ARG A 62 -7.11 9.55 14.01
C ARG A 62 -6.19 10.76 13.85
N ASP A 63 -5.50 11.11 14.92
CA ASP A 63 -4.43 12.11 14.87
C ASP A 63 -3.24 11.54 14.10
N VAL A 64 -3.00 12.10 12.91
CA VAL A 64 -1.95 11.68 11.99
C VAL A 64 -0.57 12.11 12.50
N ASP A 65 -0.49 13.32 13.06
CA ASP A 65 0.78 13.93 13.46
C ASP A 65 1.23 13.42 14.83
N LYS A 66 0.28 13.08 15.70
CA LYS A 66 0.53 12.59 17.07
C LYS A 66 -0.23 11.28 17.31
N PRO A 67 0.19 10.16 16.68
CA PRO A 67 -0.41 8.87 16.92
C PRO A 67 -0.29 8.47 18.39
N ARG A 68 -1.35 7.85 18.92
CA ARG A 68 -1.45 7.49 20.34
C ARG A 68 -0.27 6.59 20.76
N ASN A 69 0.30 6.85 21.93
CA ASN A 69 1.39 6.10 22.55
C ASN A 69 2.75 6.17 21.81
N LEU A 70 2.93 7.12 20.88
CA LEU A 70 4.20 7.32 20.18
C LEU A 70 4.79 8.70 20.49
N ALA A 71 6.12 8.73 20.55
CA ALA A 71 6.92 9.96 20.58
C ALA A 71 7.77 10.02 19.32
N LYS A 72 8.11 11.23 18.87
CA LYS A 72 8.96 11.42 17.69
C LYS A 72 10.35 10.83 17.86
N SER A 73 10.87 10.87 19.08
CA SER A 73 12.11 10.25 19.53
C SER A 73 11.91 9.87 21.00
N VAL A 74 12.46 8.73 21.42
CA VAL A 74 12.53 8.37 22.84
C VAL A 74 13.91 8.82 23.31
N THR A 75 13.96 10.01 23.91
CA THR A 75 15.16 10.57 24.53
C THR A 75 15.27 10.15 25.98
#